data_AF-A0A8J7FUF2-F1
#
_entry.id   AF-A0A8J7FUF2-F1
#
_cell.length_a   1.000
_cell.length_b   1.000
_cell.length_c   1.000
_cell.angle_alpha   90.00
_cell.angle_beta   90.00
_cell.angle_gamma   90.00
#
_symmetry.space_group_name_H-M   'P 1'
#
loop_
_entity.id
_entity.type
_entity.pdbx_description
1 polymer ?
#
loop_
_entity_poly.entity_id
_entity_poly.type
_entity_poly.pdbx_seq_one_letter_code
_entity_poly.pdbx_strand_id
1 'polypeptide(L)'
;MRPLRSQHGISLIEVMIAVAILAVGLLVLSRFTGTLYRDVAFSADRSRAQNMAQQKIDELRATGASTTTSGSDGAADCSTGSFRRYWTVSTPGTPPGVKSISMNVCWTDSRGNAQTLAVSTYIATSSSTTTPAPSSTPTATPAATPTPSYPAWQANTAYPQGTVVSYNGSNYRADYAIPASYTSPDAWNWWSKI
;
A
#
# COMPACT_ATOMS: atom_id res chain seq x y z
N MET A 1 25.14 63.94 -27.81
CA MET A 1 23.80 64.44 -27.41
C MET A 1 23.03 63.27 -26.80
N ARG A 2 22.52 63.42 -25.58
CA ARG A 2 21.89 62.33 -24.80
C ARG A 2 20.37 62.45 -24.97
N PRO A 3 19.65 61.47 -25.52
CA PRO A 3 18.22 61.60 -25.74
C PRO A 3 17.50 61.71 -24.38
N LEU A 4 16.67 62.75 -24.23
CA LEU A 4 15.83 62.92 -23.05
C LEU A 4 14.75 61.83 -23.06
N ARG A 5 14.73 61.04 -21.98
CA ARG A 5 13.78 59.95 -21.78
C ARG A 5 12.40 60.56 -21.52
N SER A 6 11.43 60.30 -22.42
CA SER A 6 10.05 60.76 -22.23
C SER A 6 9.40 60.00 -21.07
N GLN A 7 9.18 60.69 -19.94
CA GLN A 7 8.41 60.16 -18.82
C GLN A 7 6.92 60.37 -19.11
N HIS A 8 6.23 59.29 -19.47
CA HIS A 8 4.78 59.28 -19.56
C HIS A 8 4.22 59.00 -18.16
N GLY A 9 3.44 59.93 -17.63
CA GLY A 9 2.71 59.74 -16.37
C GLY A 9 1.48 58.85 -16.56
N ILE A 10 1.08 58.15 -15.51
CA ILE A 10 -0.19 57.41 -15.45
C ILE A 10 -1.36 58.39 -15.42
N SER A 11 -2.40 58.13 -16.21
CA SER A 11 -3.60 58.98 -16.22
C SER A 11 -4.51 58.68 -15.03
N LEU A 12 -5.25 59.68 -14.53
CA LEU A 12 -6.17 59.48 -13.40
C LEU A 12 -7.26 58.44 -13.73
N ILE A 13 -7.77 58.44 -14.97
CA ILE A 13 -8.76 57.44 -15.42
C ILE A 13 -8.17 56.03 -15.47
N GLU A 14 -6.88 55.89 -15.77
CA GLU A 14 -6.18 54.60 -15.81
C GLU A 14 -6.05 54.01 -14.41
N VAL A 15 -5.71 54.83 -13.41
CA VAL A 15 -5.70 54.40 -12.01
C VAL A 15 -7.10 54.00 -11.54
N MET A 16 -8.13 54.75 -11.93
CA MET A 16 -9.53 54.42 -11.59
C MET A 16 -9.97 53.09 -12.22
N ILE A 17 -9.63 52.84 -13.48
CA ILE A 17 -9.93 51.56 -14.15
C ILE A 17 -9.15 50.42 -13.50
N ALA A 18 -7.86 50.62 -13.19
CA ALA A 18 -7.03 49.62 -12.53
C ALA A 18 -7.58 49.24 -11.14
N VAL A 19 -8.00 50.22 -10.34
CA VAL A 19 -8.61 49.99 -9.03
C VAL A 19 -9.96 49.29 -9.17
N ALA A 20 -10.78 49.63 -10.17
CA ALA A 20 -12.04 48.95 -10.44
C ALA A 20 -11.84 47.47 -10.79
N ILE A 21 -10.88 47.16 -11.67
CA ILE A 21 -10.52 45.78 -12.04
C ILE A 21 -9.98 45.02 -10.81
N LEU A 22 -9.11 45.65 -10.01
CA LEU A 22 -8.58 45.06 -8.78
C LEU A 22 -9.70 44.74 -7.79
N ALA A 23 -10.66 45.65 -7.59
CA ALA A 23 -11.79 45.44 -6.69
C ALA A 23 -12.64 44.24 -7.11
N VAL A 24 -12.94 44.10 -8.40
CA VAL A 24 -13.66 42.94 -8.94
C VAL A 24 -12.85 41.65 -8.75
N GLY A 25 -11.54 41.69 -9.01
CA GLY A 25 -10.65 40.53 -8.81
C GLY A 25 -10.62 40.04 -7.36
N LEU A 26 -10.57 40.96 -6.40
CA LEU A 26 -10.59 40.62 -4.97
C LEU A 26 -11.93 40.01 -4.51
N LEU A 27 -13.05 40.47 -5.06
CA LEU A 27 -14.37 39.88 -4.78
C LEU A 27 -14.48 38.42 -5.25
N VAL A 28 -13.93 38.10 -6.42
CA VAL A 28 -13.86 36.73 -6.93
C VAL A 28 -13.00 35.86 -6.03
N LEU A 29 -11.81 36.34 -5.64
CA LEU A 29 -10.90 35.60 -4.76
C LEU A 29 -11.53 35.30 -3.39
N SER A 30 -12.27 36.25 -2.84
CA SER A 30 -12.99 36.07 -1.56
C SER A 30 -14.00 34.91 -1.61
N ARG A 31 -14.71 34.73 -2.72
CA ARG A 31 -15.63 33.59 -2.89
C ARG A 31 -14.88 32.28 -3.13
N PHE A 32 -13.76 32.34 -3.84
CA PHE A 32 -12.95 31.17 -4.17
C PHE A 32 -12.32 30.52 -2.93
N THR A 33 -11.69 31.31 -2.05
CA THR A 33 -11.07 30.80 -0.82
C THR A 33 -12.07 30.07 0.06
N GLY A 34 -13.28 30.62 0.24
CA GLY A 34 -14.36 29.98 1.01
C GLY A 34 -14.82 28.64 0.44
N THR A 35 -14.78 28.47 -0.89
CA THR A 35 -15.14 27.20 -1.54
C THR A 35 -14.04 26.17 -1.35
N LEU A 36 -12.77 26.55 -1.57
CA LEU A 36 -11.63 25.67 -1.38
C LEU A 36 -11.57 25.08 0.04
N TYR A 37 -11.74 25.91 1.08
CA TYR A 37 -11.71 25.42 2.46
C TYR A 37 -12.79 24.35 2.73
N ARG A 38 -13.98 24.51 2.15
CA ARG A 38 -15.08 23.54 2.29
C ARG A 38 -14.79 22.23 1.56
N ASP A 39 -14.18 22.30 0.39
CA ASP A 39 -13.84 21.12 -0.40
C ASP A 39 -12.69 20.31 0.24
N VAL A 40 -11.72 21.01 0.84
CA VAL A 40 -10.68 20.39 1.68
C VAL A 40 -11.30 19.71 2.90
N ALA A 41 -12.22 20.38 3.61
CA ALA A 41 -12.91 19.79 4.75
C ALA A 41 -13.71 18.53 4.35
N PHE A 42 -14.47 18.61 3.26
CA PHE A 42 -15.22 17.46 2.74
C PHE A 42 -14.31 16.27 2.40
N SER A 43 -13.17 16.53 1.77
CA SER A 43 -12.19 15.49 1.43
C SER A 43 -11.54 14.87 2.68
N ALA A 44 -11.23 15.69 3.69
CA ALA A 44 -10.72 15.24 4.97
C ALA A 44 -11.72 14.37 5.73
N ASP A 45 -13.00 14.79 5.78
CA ASP A 45 -14.08 14.04 6.42
C ASP A 45 -14.28 12.67 5.75
N ARG A 46 -14.26 12.63 4.41
CA ARG A 46 -14.36 11.37 3.67
C ARG A 46 -13.19 10.42 3.94
N SER A 47 -11.98 10.97 4.04
CA SER A 47 -10.77 10.21 4.38
C SER A 47 -10.84 9.62 5.79
N ARG A 48 -11.36 10.41 6.74
CA ARG A 48 -11.62 9.95 8.11
C ARG A 48 -12.68 8.86 8.14
N ALA A 49 -13.79 9.03 7.41
CA ALA A 49 -14.84 8.00 7.30
C ALA A 49 -14.30 6.69 6.73
N GLN A 50 -13.41 6.76 5.73
CA GLN A 50 -12.77 5.58 5.15
C GLN A 50 -11.87 4.86 6.16
N ASN A 51 -11.04 5.59 6.91
CA ASN A 51 -10.20 5.00 7.96
C ASN A 51 -11.05 4.34 9.05
N MET A 52 -12.15 4.98 9.46
CA MET A 52 -13.09 4.44 10.44
C MET A 52 -13.80 3.18 9.96
N ALA A 53 -14.19 3.13 8.68
CA ALA A 53 -14.76 1.95 8.04
C ALA A 53 -13.75 0.81 7.98
N GLN A 54 -12.53 1.10 7.53
CA GLN A 54 -11.45 0.11 7.40
C GLN A 54 -11.09 -0.50 8.76
N GLN A 55 -10.91 0.33 9.79
CA GLN A 55 -10.62 -0.14 11.14
C GLN A 55 -11.72 -1.10 11.64
N LYS A 56 -13.00 -0.78 11.40
CA LYS A 56 -14.10 -1.65 11.84
C LYS A 56 -14.14 -2.94 11.04
N ILE A 57 -13.93 -2.89 9.73
CA ILE A 57 -13.85 -4.08 8.88
C ILE A 57 -12.73 -5.02 9.36
N ASP A 58 -11.56 -4.47 9.72
CA ASP A 58 -10.44 -5.27 10.21
C ASP A 58 -10.73 -5.88 11.59
N GLU A 59 -11.43 -5.16 12.48
CA GLU A 59 -11.93 -5.70 13.75
C GLU A 59 -12.90 -6.87 13.53
N LEU A 60 -13.86 -6.72 12.59
CA LEU A 60 -14.81 -7.79 12.24
C LEU A 60 -14.09 -8.99 11.60
N ARG A 61 -13.06 -8.73 10.78
CA ARG A 61 -12.21 -9.79 10.21
C ARG A 61 -11.42 -10.54 11.29
N ALA A 62 -10.86 -9.82 12.27
CA ALA A 62 -10.14 -10.42 13.39
C ALA A 62 -11.05 -11.26 14.30
N THR A 63 -12.31 -10.84 14.46
CA THR A 63 -13.34 -11.58 15.21
C THR A 63 -13.72 -12.89 14.51
N GLY A 64 -13.68 -12.91 13.17
CA GLY A 64 -13.92 -14.09 12.35
C GLY A 64 -15.36 -14.23 11.89
N ALA A 65 -15.55 -14.88 10.74
CA ALA A 65 -16.86 -14.96 10.09
C ALA A 65 -17.90 -15.80 10.86
N SER A 66 -17.53 -16.64 11.83
CA SER A 66 -18.52 -17.42 12.59
C SER A 66 -19.28 -16.59 13.63
N THR A 67 -18.63 -15.59 14.21
CA THR A 67 -19.12 -14.79 15.35
C THR A 67 -19.59 -13.39 14.94
N THR A 68 -19.24 -12.95 13.72
CA THR A 68 -19.60 -11.62 13.22
C THR A 68 -21.11 -11.50 12.96
N THR A 69 -21.74 -10.47 13.56
CA THR A 69 -23.15 -10.09 13.41
C THR A 69 -23.29 -8.60 13.05
N SER A 70 -24.47 -8.21 12.55
CA SER A 70 -24.82 -6.81 12.28
C SER A 70 -24.78 -5.98 13.56
N GLY A 71 -24.45 -4.70 13.45
CA GLY A 71 -24.36 -3.82 14.62
C GLY A 71 -24.12 -2.36 14.25
N SER A 72 -23.99 -1.53 15.28
CA SER A 72 -23.69 -0.11 15.14
C SER A 72 -22.98 0.45 16.36
N ASP A 73 -22.15 1.47 16.13
CA ASP A 73 -21.56 2.28 17.18
C ASP A 73 -22.51 3.46 17.46
N GLY A 74 -23.54 3.19 18.26
CA GLY A 74 -24.64 4.11 18.56
C GLY A 74 -25.81 4.01 17.57
N ALA A 75 -26.54 5.11 17.36
CA ALA A 75 -27.69 5.13 16.44
C ALA A 75 -27.27 4.88 14.98
N ALA A 76 -28.05 4.10 14.24
CA ALA A 76 -27.80 3.80 12.82
C ALA A 76 -28.33 4.92 11.90
N ASP A 77 -28.02 6.18 12.24
CA ASP A 77 -28.48 7.37 11.52
C ASP A 77 -27.43 8.49 11.55
N CYS A 78 -27.68 9.58 10.82
CA CYS A 78 -26.78 10.74 10.74
C CYS A 78 -27.16 11.85 11.74
N SER A 79 -27.99 11.58 12.75
CA SER A 79 -28.77 12.62 13.44
C SER A 79 -27.95 13.55 14.35
N THR A 80 -26.71 13.18 14.72
CA THR A 80 -25.96 13.86 15.79
C THR A 80 -24.78 14.70 15.32
N GLY A 81 -24.60 14.93 14.02
CA GLY A 81 -23.48 15.73 13.48
C GLY A 81 -22.09 15.08 13.54
N SER A 82 -21.88 14.12 14.45
CA SER A 82 -20.66 13.31 14.57
C SER A 82 -20.64 12.11 13.63
N PHE A 83 -19.43 11.59 13.36
CA PHE A 83 -19.25 10.33 12.64
C PHE A 83 -19.89 9.16 13.39
N ARG A 84 -20.71 8.37 12.71
CA ARG A 84 -21.30 7.12 13.21
C ARG A 84 -21.05 5.98 12.24
N ARG A 85 -20.95 4.78 12.80
CA ARG A 85 -20.68 3.54 12.06
C ARG A 85 -21.81 2.57 12.29
N TYR A 86 -22.31 1.96 11.23
CA TYR A 86 -23.22 0.83 11.31
C TYR A 86 -22.91 -0.16 10.20
N TRP A 87 -23.15 -1.44 10.46
CA TRP A 87 -22.85 -2.49 9.50
C TRP A 87 -23.92 -3.58 9.54
N THR A 88 -24.17 -4.14 8.36
CA THR A 88 -25.06 -5.28 8.19
C THR A 88 -24.27 -6.47 7.71
N VAL A 89 -24.52 -7.62 8.33
CA VAL A 89 -23.89 -8.88 8.00
C VAL A 89 -24.93 -9.81 7.39
N SER A 90 -24.62 -10.35 6.22
CA SER A 90 -25.45 -11.36 5.55
C SER A 90 -24.60 -12.54 5.12
N THR A 91 -25.18 -13.73 5.09
CA THR A 91 -24.55 -14.94 4.55
C THR A 91 -25.01 -15.13 3.12
N PRO A 92 -24.19 -14.83 2.10
CA PRO A 92 -24.52 -15.21 0.73
C PRO A 92 -24.66 -16.73 0.65
N GLY A 93 -25.66 -17.22 -0.10
CA GLY A 93 -25.90 -18.66 -0.26
C GLY A 93 -24.73 -19.43 -0.90
N THR A 94 -23.85 -18.73 -1.63
CA THR A 94 -22.68 -19.29 -2.33
C THR A 94 -21.56 -18.25 -2.46
N PRO A 95 -20.28 -18.63 -2.28
CA PRO A 95 -19.81 -19.91 -1.74
C PRO A 95 -20.09 -20.04 -0.22
N PRO A 96 -20.29 -21.26 0.29
CA PRO A 96 -20.52 -21.48 1.72
C PRO A 96 -19.30 -21.06 2.55
N GLY A 97 -19.53 -20.69 3.82
CA GLY A 97 -18.45 -20.28 4.73
C GLY A 97 -17.99 -18.83 4.55
N VAL A 98 -18.73 -18.01 3.80
CA VAL A 98 -18.46 -16.58 3.63
C VAL A 98 -19.60 -15.76 4.23
N LYS A 99 -19.28 -14.62 4.85
CA LYS A 99 -20.22 -13.56 5.19
C LYS A 99 -19.90 -12.29 4.40
N SER A 100 -20.93 -11.61 3.93
CA SER A 100 -20.86 -10.27 3.37
C SER A 100 -21.10 -9.24 4.47
N ILE A 101 -20.26 -8.22 4.52
CA ILE A 101 -20.40 -7.05 5.38
C ILE A 101 -20.67 -5.84 4.49
N SER A 102 -21.77 -5.15 4.74
CA SER A 102 -21.98 -3.77 4.28
C SER A 102 -21.70 -2.84 5.45
N MET A 103 -20.65 -2.03 5.32
CA MET A 103 -20.20 -1.05 6.31
C MET A 103 -20.63 0.34 5.85
N ASN A 104 -21.32 1.06 6.71
CA ASN A 104 -21.78 2.42 6.47
C ASN A 104 -21.24 3.37 7.54
N VAL A 105 -20.62 4.45 7.11
CA VAL A 105 -20.16 5.53 7.97
C VAL A 105 -20.87 6.80 7.57
N CYS A 106 -21.60 7.41 8.49
CA CYS A 106 -22.33 8.63 8.25
C CYS A 106 -21.82 9.80 9.09
N TRP A 107 -21.92 11.01 8.55
CA TRP A 107 -21.53 12.27 9.21
C TRP A 107 -22.29 13.45 8.61
N THR A 108 -22.21 14.61 9.24
CA THR A 108 -22.71 15.87 8.66
C THR A 108 -21.53 16.70 8.17
N ASP A 109 -21.56 17.16 6.92
CA ASP A 109 -20.49 17.97 6.34
C ASP A 109 -20.52 19.43 6.84
N SER A 110 -19.49 20.20 6.48
CA SER A 110 -19.38 21.63 6.81
C SER A 110 -20.50 22.52 6.25
N ARG A 111 -21.35 21.99 5.35
CA ARG A 111 -22.51 22.67 4.78
C ARG A 111 -23.82 22.24 5.48
N GLY A 112 -23.74 21.37 6.49
CA GLY A 112 -24.90 20.86 7.22
C GLY A 112 -25.61 19.69 6.55
N ASN A 113 -25.06 19.13 5.47
CA ASN A 113 -25.69 18.01 4.77
C ASN A 113 -25.23 16.68 5.36
N ALA A 114 -26.16 15.74 5.52
CA ALA A 114 -25.83 14.37 5.87
C ALA A 114 -25.11 13.68 4.70
N GLN A 115 -23.99 13.05 4.99
CA GLN A 115 -23.16 12.29 4.07
C GLN A 115 -23.00 10.87 4.58
N THR A 116 -22.94 9.90 3.67
CA THR A 116 -22.72 8.50 3.99
C THR A 116 -21.69 7.90 3.05
N LEU A 117 -20.68 7.24 3.62
CA LEU A 117 -19.74 6.38 2.93
C LEU A 117 -20.17 4.93 3.15
N ALA A 118 -20.39 4.20 2.05
CA ALA A 118 -20.70 2.77 2.07
C ALA A 118 -19.51 1.97 1.50
N VAL A 119 -19.11 0.92 2.20
CA VAL A 119 -18.05 -0.02 1.81
C VAL A 119 -18.58 -1.43 1.99
N SER A 120 -18.40 -2.28 0.98
CA SER A 120 -18.80 -3.68 1.06
C SER A 120 -17.59 -4.59 0.99
N THR A 121 -17.60 -5.66 1.78
CA THR A 121 -16.51 -6.65 1.81
C THR A 121 -17.03 -8.04 2.16
N TYR A 122 -16.21 -9.05 1.94
CA TYR A 122 -16.49 -10.43 2.32
C TYR A 122 -15.45 -10.92 3.33
N ILE A 123 -15.90 -11.68 4.32
CA ILE A 123 -15.05 -12.38 5.29
C ILE A 123 -15.36 -13.88 5.23
N ALA A 124 -14.32 -14.70 5.16
CA ALA A 124 -14.46 -16.15 5.17
C ALA A 124 -14.23 -16.70 6.59
N THR A 125 -14.87 -17.82 6.93
CA THR A 125 -14.50 -18.61 8.09
C THR A 125 -13.10 -19.14 7.81
N SER A 126 -12.09 -18.63 8.49
CA SER A 126 -10.72 -19.14 8.38
C SER A 126 -10.71 -20.63 8.71
N SER A 127 -10.52 -21.48 7.71
CA SER A 127 -9.89 -22.78 7.95
C SER A 127 -8.53 -22.47 8.55
N SER A 128 -8.28 -22.93 9.78
CA SER A 128 -7.03 -22.70 10.51
C SER A 128 -5.87 -23.38 9.79
N THR A 129 -5.33 -22.76 8.75
CA THR A 129 -3.92 -22.94 8.46
C THR A 129 -3.20 -22.11 9.51
N THR A 130 -2.43 -22.77 10.36
CA THR A 130 -1.49 -22.10 11.26
C THR A 130 -0.58 -21.22 10.42
N THR A 131 -0.90 -19.93 10.33
CA THR A 131 0.09 -18.91 9.99
C THR A 131 1.13 -19.03 11.10
N PRO A 132 2.39 -19.43 10.82
CA PRO A 132 3.41 -19.38 11.86
C PRO A 132 3.40 -17.98 12.45
N ALA A 133 3.39 -17.89 13.78
CA ALA A 133 3.42 -16.62 14.49
C ALA A 133 4.49 -15.71 13.87
N PRO A 134 4.27 -14.39 13.71
CA PRO A 134 5.34 -13.51 13.31
C PRO A 134 6.44 -13.59 14.38
N SER A 135 7.53 -14.30 14.06
CA SER A 135 8.76 -14.17 14.82
C SER A 135 9.17 -12.71 14.69
N SER A 136 9.37 -12.02 15.81
CA SER A 136 9.90 -10.66 15.84
C SER A 136 11.18 -10.63 15.01
N THR A 137 11.07 -10.16 13.77
CA THR A 137 12.20 -10.06 12.87
C THR A 137 12.80 -8.69 13.14
N PRO A 138 13.97 -8.58 13.82
CA PRO A 138 14.68 -7.31 13.84
C PRO A 138 14.90 -6.88 12.38
N THR A 139 14.68 -5.61 12.08
CA THR A 139 14.91 -5.00 10.76
C THR A 139 16.16 -5.58 10.11
N ALA A 140 15.98 -6.38 9.05
CA ALA A 140 17.10 -7.00 8.37
C ALA A 140 17.89 -5.93 7.61
N THR A 141 19.13 -5.71 8.05
CA THR A 141 20.25 -5.21 7.25
C THR A 141 20.24 -5.90 5.86
N PRO A 142 20.55 -5.20 4.74
CA PRO A 142 20.41 -5.75 3.39
C PRO A 142 21.02 -7.16 3.25
N ALA A 143 20.21 -8.10 2.75
CA ALA A 143 20.57 -9.50 2.59
C ALA A 143 21.70 -9.67 1.58
N ALA A 144 22.75 -10.40 1.97
CA ALA A 144 23.80 -10.84 1.05
C ALA A 144 23.21 -11.79 -0.01
N THR A 145 23.64 -11.63 -1.26
CA THR A 145 23.31 -12.52 -2.38
C THR A 145 23.56 -13.98 -2.00
N PRO A 146 22.61 -14.92 -2.23
CA PRO A 146 22.82 -16.32 -1.89
C PRO A 146 23.98 -16.89 -2.72
N THR A 147 25.00 -17.42 -2.04
CA THR A 147 26.07 -18.20 -2.67
C THR A 147 25.45 -19.47 -3.26
N PRO A 148 25.69 -19.81 -4.54
CA PRO A 148 25.17 -21.04 -5.12
C PRO A 148 25.69 -22.27 -4.36
N SER A 149 24.77 -23.14 -3.94
CA SER A 149 25.08 -24.43 -3.33
C SER A 149 25.23 -25.49 -4.42
N TYR A 150 26.40 -26.13 -4.49
CA TYR A 150 26.71 -27.18 -5.46
C TYR A 150 26.60 -28.58 -4.84
N PRO A 151 26.22 -29.60 -5.62
CA PRO A 151 26.14 -30.98 -5.14
C PRO A 151 27.51 -31.49 -4.67
N ALA A 152 27.54 -32.33 -3.63
CA ALA A 152 28.79 -32.91 -3.14
C ALA A 152 29.39 -33.90 -4.16
N TRP A 153 30.71 -33.90 -4.32
CA TRP A 153 31.41 -34.87 -5.18
C TRP A 153 31.26 -36.29 -4.64
N GLN A 154 30.97 -37.22 -5.54
CA GLN A 154 30.85 -38.65 -5.30
C GLN A 154 31.92 -39.42 -6.08
N ALA A 155 32.56 -40.39 -5.42
CA ALA A 155 33.53 -41.29 -6.04
C ALA A 155 32.88 -42.21 -7.09
N ASN A 156 33.64 -42.61 -8.11
CA ASN A 156 33.18 -43.47 -9.22
C ASN A 156 31.95 -42.95 -9.97
N THR A 157 31.79 -41.63 -10.02
CA THR A 157 30.74 -40.99 -10.80
C THR A 157 31.39 -40.27 -11.97
N ALA A 158 30.82 -40.43 -13.17
CA ALA A 158 31.30 -39.70 -14.34
C ALA A 158 30.76 -38.26 -14.31
N TYR A 159 31.63 -37.28 -14.55
CA TYR A 159 31.28 -35.87 -14.58
C TYR A 159 31.56 -35.28 -15.97
N PRO A 160 30.55 -34.72 -16.64
CA PRO A 160 30.77 -33.95 -17.86
C PRO A 160 31.64 -32.72 -17.59
N GLN A 161 32.37 -32.27 -18.61
CA GLN A 161 33.12 -31.02 -18.56
C GLN A 161 32.20 -29.86 -18.15
N GLY A 162 32.66 -29.02 -17.22
CA GLY A 162 31.94 -27.85 -16.72
C GLY A 162 31.03 -28.11 -15.52
N THR A 163 30.86 -29.36 -15.09
CA THR A 163 30.10 -29.69 -13.87
C THR A 163 30.78 -29.10 -12.64
N VAL A 164 30.00 -28.52 -11.72
CA VAL A 164 30.51 -27.99 -10.45
C VAL A 164 30.02 -28.84 -9.28
N VAL A 165 30.95 -29.22 -8.41
CA VAL A 165 30.71 -30.03 -7.22
C VAL A 165 31.41 -29.46 -6.00
N SER A 166 30.95 -29.79 -4.81
CA SER A 166 31.60 -29.45 -3.54
C SER A 166 32.37 -30.64 -2.98
N TYR A 167 33.62 -30.44 -2.56
CA TYR A 167 34.45 -31.47 -1.93
C TYR A 167 35.37 -30.83 -0.88
N ASN A 168 35.45 -31.41 0.33
CA ASN A 168 36.25 -30.91 1.45
C ASN A 168 36.10 -29.39 1.73
N GLY A 169 34.87 -28.88 1.62
CA GLY A 169 34.55 -27.48 1.91
C GLY A 169 34.97 -26.47 0.83
N SER A 170 35.41 -26.94 -0.34
CA SER A 170 35.71 -26.11 -1.51
C SER A 170 34.87 -26.55 -2.71
N ASN A 171 34.59 -25.62 -3.63
CA ASN A 171 33.88 -25.93 -4.86
C ASN A 171 34.87 -26.12 -6.00
N TYR A 172 34.57 -27.07 -6.88
CA TYR A 172 35.44 -27.45 -7.98
C TYR A 172 34.63 -27.61 -9.25
N ARG A 173 35.18 -27.13 -10.36
CA ARG A 173 34.63 -27.27 -11.70
C ARG A 173 35.46 -28.29 -12.48
N ALA A 174 34.81 -29.23 -13.17
CA ALA A 174 35.48 -30.17 -14.07
C ALA A 174 35.99 -29.43 -15.33
N ASP A 175 37.30 -29.46 -15.57
CA ASP A 175 37.91 -28.81 -16.75
C ASP A 175 37.85 -29.68 -17.99
N TYR A 176 37.69 -30.99 -17.82
CA TYR A 176 37.50 -31.99 -18.86
C TYR A 176 36.36 -32.95 -18.47
N ALA A 177 35.92 -33.79 -19.40
CA ALA A 177 35.00 -34.88 -19.07
C ALA A 177 35.75 -35.97 -18.28
N ILE A 178 35.23 -36.34 -17.11
CA ILE A 178 35.87 -37.27 -16.17
C ILE A 178 35.05 -38.56 -16.18
N PRO A 179 35.63 -39.71 -16.58
CA PRO A 179 34.95 -40.99 -16.52
C PRO A 179 34.72 -41.43 -15.06
N ALA A 180 33.90 -42.45 -14.84
CA ALA A 180 33.65 -43.01 -13.50
C ALA A 180 34.93 -43.66 -12.94
N SER A 181 35.75 -42.86 -12.26
CA SER A 181 36.99 -43.25 -11.60
C SER A 181 37.09 -42.60 -10.20
N TYR A 182 38.05 -43.04 -9.38
CA TYR A 182 38.31 -42.49 -8.04
C TYR A 182 39.09 -41.16 -8.05
N THR A 183 38.89 -40.31 -9.05
CA THR A 183 39.70 -39.10 -9.20
C THR A 183 39.06 -37.94 -8.46
N SER A 184 39.53 -37.69 -7.25
CA SER A 184 39.03 -36.64 -6.36
C SER A 184 39.32 -35.23 -6.90
N PRO A 185 38.49 -34.22 -6.58
CA PRO A 185 38.67 -32.85 -7.08
C PRO A 185 39.95 -32.12 -6.66
N ASP A 186 40.63 -32.62 -5.64
CA ASP A 186 41.92 -32.12 -5.15
C ASP A 186 43.13 -32.85 -5.77
N ALA A 187 42.90 -33.84 -6.63
CA ALA A 187 43.94 -34.64 -7.25
C ALA A 187 43.95 -34.45 -8.78
N TRP A 188 45.14 -34.15 -9.32
CA TRP A 188 45.41 -33.97 -10.76
C TRP A 188 44.71 -32.75 -11.41
N ASN A 189 45.17 -32.35 -12.60
CA ASN A 189 44.73 -31.14 -13.31
C ASN A 189 43.39 -31.29 -14.05
N TRP A 190 42.46 -32.11 -13.54
CA TRP A 190 41.13 -32.32 -14.15
C TRP A 190 40.05 -31.43 -13.57
N TRP A 191 40.34 -30.81 -12.42
CA TRP A 191 39.43 -29.94 -11.68
C TRP A 191 40.09 -28.60 -11.39
N SER A 192 39.31 -27.53 -11.50
CA SER A 192 39.70 -26.19 -11.07
C SER A 192 38.86 -25.77 -9.87
N LYS A 193 39.51 -25.32 -8.80
CA LYS A 193 38.85 -24.76 -7.62
C LYS A 193 38.21 -23.42 -7.98
N ILE A 194 36.97 -23.20 -7.54
CA ILE A 194 36.22 -21.95 -7.74
C ILE A 194 35.73 -21.35 -6.43
#